data_AF-A0A8J6AJT4-F1
#
_entry.id   AF-A0A8J6AJT4-F1
#
_cell.length_a   1.000
_cell.length_b   1.000
_cell.length_c   1.000
_cell.angle_alpha   90.00
_cell.angle_beta   90.00
_cell.angle_gamma   90.00
#
_symmetry.space_group_name_H-M   'P 1'
#
loop_
_entity.id
_entity.type
_entity.pdbx_description
1 polymer ?
#
loop_
_entity_poly.entity_id
_entity_poly.type
_entity_poly.pdbx_seq_one_letter_code
_entity_poly.pdbx_strand_id
1 'polypeptide(L)'
;MATTKKPGQHRCEDVIHTCFGGRNVPAIQRRLICRLDVLFSLKMRLALRVRKKMSGEKMPVKMIGDILTAQLPHMQPYIRFCSCQLNGAALIQQKTDEAPDFKEVVKILENTPENHPDHSHLKHALEKAEELCSQVNEGVREKENSDRLEWIQAHVQCEGLSEVAPGQLVFNSVTNCLGPRKFLHSGKLYKAKSNKELYGFLFNDFLLLTQILKPLGSSGTDKVFSPKSNLQYKMYKTPIFLNEVLVKLPTDPSGDEPIFHISHIDRVYTLRAESINERTAWVQKIKAASELYIETEKKKREKAYLVRSQRATGIGRLMVNVVEGIELKPCRSHGKSNPYCEVTMGSQCHITKTMQDTLNPKWNSNCQFFIKDLEQEVLCITVFERDQFSPDDFLGRTEIRVADIKKDQGSKGPVTKCLLLHEVPTGEIVVRLDLQLFDEP
;
A
#
# COMPACT_ATOMS: atom_id res chain seq x y z
N MET A 1 69.87 10.16 -13.34
CA MET A 1 68.49 10.62 -13.60
C MET A 1 67.58 9.42 -13.57
N ALA A 2 66.89 9.18 -12.45
CA ALA A 2 65.85 8.19 -12.33
C ALA A 2 64.77 8.79 -11.43
N THR A 3 63.56 8.95 -11.95
CA THR A 3 62.39 9.34 -11.15
C THR A 3 61.26 8.35 -11.38
N THR A 4 60.96 7.64 -10.31
CA THR A 4 59.86 6.71 -10.10
C THR A 4 58.52 7.46 -10.08
N LYS A 5 57.52 7.00 -10.85
CA LYS A 5 56.11 7.43 -10.72
C LYS A 5 55.38 6.50 -9.75
N LYS A 6 54.67 7.10 -8.78
CA LYS A 6 53.87 6.44 -7.73
C LYS A 6 52.65 5.68 -8.30
N PRO A 7 52.21 4.57 -7.68
CA PRO A 7 50.92 3.94 -7.94
C PRO A 7 49.82 4.56 -7.05
N GLY A 8 48.62 4.73 -7.59
CA GLY A 8 47.44 5.15 -6.81
C GLY A 8 46.62 6.28 -7.45
N GLN A 9 45.97 6.00 -8.57
CA GLN A 9 44.88 6.84 -9.07
C GLN A 9 43.92 5.99 -9.91
N HIS A 10 43.18 5.09 -9.27
CA HIS A 10 42.01 4.49 -9.90
C HIS A 10 40.92 5.56 -10.02
N ARG A 11 40.56 5.91 -11.25
CA ARG A 11 39.43 6.81 -11.53
C ARG A 11 38.15 6.05 -11.25
N CYS A 12 37.22 6.65 -10.52
CA CYS A 12 35.86 6.11 -10.33
C CYS A 12 35.10 5.85 -11.65
N GLU A 13 35.59 6.35 -12.79
CA GLU A 13 35.01 6.16 -14.12
C GLU A 13 35.15 4.71 -14.63
N ASP A 14 36.21 3.99 -14.26
CA ASP A 14 36.49 2.64 -14.78
C ASP A 14 35.65 1.54 -14.10
N VAL A 15 35.16 1.79 -12.89
CA VAL A 15 34.25 0.87 -12.17
C VAL A 15 32.83 0.90 -12.77
N ILE A 16 32.44 2.04 -13.35
CA ILE A 16 31.08 2.24 -13.87
C ILE A 16 30.89 1.56 -15.23
N HIS A 17 31.93 1.45 -16.06
CA HIS A 17 31.77 0.83 -17.38
C HIS A 17 31.63 -0.71 -17.33
N THR A 18 32.15 -1.33 -16.27
CA THR A 18 32.25 -2.79 -16.15
C THR A 18 31.01 -3.42 -15.47
N CYS A 19 30.24 -2.64 -14.69
CA CYS A 19 29.11 -3.17 -13.91
C CYS A 19 27.73 -3.13 -14.61
N PHE A 20 27.55 -2.43 -15.73
CA PHE A 20 26.18 -2.08 -16.22
C PHE A 20 25.77 -2.69 -17.58
N GLY A 21 26.33 -3.84 -17.96
CA GLY A 21 25.89 -4.64 -19.10
C GLY A 21 24.55 -5.39 -18.92
N GLY A 22 23.51 -4.76 -18.35
CA GLY A 22 22.20 -5.38 -18.08
C GLY A 22 21.01 -4.47 -18.44
N ARG A 23 20.22 -4.88 -19.43
CA ARG A 23 18.98 -4.27 -19.96
C ARG A 23 17.85 -4.51 -18.92
N ASN A 24 17.10 -3.54 -18.39
CA ASN A 24 15.98 -2.83 -19.00
C ASN A 24 15.55 -1.65 -18.07
N VAL A 25 16.19 -0.49 -18.20
CA VAL A 25 15.66 0.79 -17.67
C VAL A 25 15.96 1.81 -18.77
N PRO A 26 15.02 2.69 -19.18
CA PRO A 26 15.24 3.63 -20.27
C PRO A 26 16.56 4.38 -20.07
N ALA A 27 17.43 4.38 -21.08
CA ALA A 27 18.78 4.94 -21.00
C ALA A 27 18.81 6.41 -20.54
N ILE A 28 17.72 7.13 -20.77
CA ILE A 28 17.50 8.52 -20.34
C ILE A 28 17.32 8.61 -18.81
N GLN A 29 16.57 7.68 -18.20
CA GLN A 29 16.34 7.64 -16.74
C GLN A 29 17.64 7.31 -15.99
N ARG A 30 18.44 6.36 -16.50
CA ARG A 30 19.78 6.04 -15.94
C ARG A 30 20.71 7.26 -15.99
N ARG A 31 20.74 7.98 -17.11
CA ARG A 31 21.58 9.19 -17.27
C ARG A 31 21.12 10.36 -16.39
N LEU A 32 19.81 10.50 -16.16
CA LEU A 32 19.26 11.58 -15.34
C LEU A 32 19.49 11.33 -13.84
N ILE A 33 19.30 10.09 -13.38
CA ILE A 33 19.52 9.69 -11.98
C ILE A 33 21.01 9.82 -11.63
N CYS A 34 21.92 9.26 -12.45
CA CYS A 34 23.37 9.40 -12.23
C CYS A 34 23.85 10.86 -12.25
N ARG A 35 23.22 11.75 -13.05
CA ARG A 35 23.57 13.19 -13.07
C ARG A 35 23.14 13.91 -11.79
N LEU A 36 22.02 13.52 -11.18
CA LEU A 36 21.56 14.06 -9.91
C LEU A 36 22.44 13.58 -8.74
N ASP A 37 22.79 12.29 -8.71
CA ASP A 37 23.68 11.71 -7.67
C ASP A 37 25.06 12.39 -7.63
N VAL A 38 25.61 12.68 -8.81
CA VAL A 38 26.86 13.45 -8.94
C VAL A 38 26.69 14.88 -8.45
N LEU A 39 25.53 15.51 -8.71
CA LEU A 39 25.27 16.89 -8.30
C LEU A 39 25.12 17.07 -6.78
N PHE A 40 24.40 16.17 -6.11
CA PHE A 40 24.19 16.24 -4.65
C PHE A 40 25.47 15.92 -3.87
N SER A 41 26.21 14.90 -4.30
CA SER A 41 27.54 14.62 -3.76
C SER A 41 28.55 15.74 -4.05
N LEU A 42 28.38 16.51 -5.13
CA LEU A 42 29.20 17.67 -5.44
C LEU A 42 28.90 18.86 -4.51
N LYS A 43 27.62 19.15 -4.22
CA LYS A 43 27.23 20.22 -3.28
C LYS A 43 27.80 19.99 -1.87
N MET A 44 27.65 18.78 -1.34
CA MET A 44 28.24 18.39 -0.05
C MET A 44 29.77 18.55 -0.08
N ARG A 45 30.45 18.01 -1.10
CA ARG A 45 31.91 18.15 -1.25
C ARG A 45 32.37 19.61 -1.34
N LEU A 46 31.63 20.47 -2.03
CA LEU A 46 31.92 21.89 -2.12
C LEU A 46 31.79 22.58 -0.77
N ALA A 47 30.71 22.32 -0.02
CA ALA A 47 30.52 22.88 1.31
C ALA A 47 31.64 22.47 2.28
N LEU A 48 32.02 21.18 2.28
CA LEU A 48 33.14 20.67 3.09
C LEU A 48 34.48 21.31 2.69
N ARG A 49 34.75 21.49 1.39
CA ARG A 49 35.97 22.17 0.91
C ARG A 49 36.02 23.63 1.34
N VAL A 50 34.89 24.34 1.25
CA VAL A 50 34.79 25.74 1.71
C VAL A 50 35.09 25.80 3.21
N ARG A 51 34.52 24.91 4.03
CA ARG A 51 34.80 24.83 5.47
C ARG A 51 36.27 24.57 5.78
N LYS A 52 36.91 23.64 5.06
CA LYS A 52 38.34 23.38 5.23
C LYS A 52 39.19 24.60 4.85
N LYS A 53 38.84 25.31 3.77
CA LYS A 53 39.55 26.54 3.37
C LYS A 53 39.39 27.66 4.41
N MET A 54 38.19 27.85 4.94
CA MET A 54 37.92 28.84 6.01
C MET A 54 38.64 28.52 7.31
N SER A 55 38.83 27.24 7.63
CA SER A 55 39.55 26.82 8.84
C SER A 55 41.05 27.10 8.75
N GLY A 56 41.65 26.95 7.56
CA GLY A 56 43.09 27.10 7.32
C GLY A 56 43.79 25.74 7.09
N GLU A 57 44.87 25.72 6.31
CA GLU A 57 45.52 24.47 5.86
C GLU A 57 45.99 23.59 7.03
N LYS A 58 46.59 24.19 8.06
CA LYS A 58 47.14 23.49 9.23
C LYS A 58 46.31 23.65 10.52
N MET A 59 45.14 24.26 10.41
CA MET A 59 44.25 24.46 11.56
C MET A 59 43.19 23.36 11.62
N PRO A 60 42.77 22.95 12.82
CA PRO A 60 41.66 22.02 12.99
C PRO A 60 40.36 22.67 12.54
N VAL A 61 39.47 21.87 11.95
CA VAL A 61 38.11 22.30 11.61
C VAL A 61 37.30 22.33 12.91
N LYS A 62 36.81 23.52 13.30
CA LYS A 62 36.11 23.71 14.58
C LYS A 62 34.65 23.25 14.56
N MET A 63 34.02 23.22 13.39
CA MET A 63 32.63 22.80 13.23
C MET A 63 32.46 22.15 11.86
N ILE A 64 31.71 21.05 11.80
CA ILE A 64 31.36 20.35 10.57
C ILE A 64 29.91 19.83 10.57
N GLY A 65 29.30 19.64 11.75
CA GLY A 65 27.98 19.06 11.91
C GLY A 65 26.86 19.91 11.28
N ASP A 66 27.02 21.23 11.25
CA ASP A 66 26.08 22.17 10.64
C ASP A 66 25.95 21.94 9.12
N ILE A 67 27.06 21.64 8.43
CA ILE A 67 27.06 21.30 7.00
C ILE A 67 26.37 19.96 6.79
N LEU A 68 26.69 18.96 7.61
CA LEU A 68 26.10 17.62 7.49
C LEU A 68 24.59 17.66 7.70
N THR A 69 24.14 18.34 8.75
CA THR A 69 22.71 18.54 9.06
C THR A 69 21.98 19.23 7.92
N ALA A 70 22.59 20.24 7.30
CA ALA A 70 21.97 20.96 6.19
C ALA A 70 21.91 20.15 4.89
N GLN A 71 22.84 19.23 4.65
CA GLN A 71 22.96 18.54 3.36
C GLN A 71 22.31 17.15 3.31
N LEU A 72 22.26 16.41 4.43
CA LEU A 72 21.67 15.07 4.49
C LEU A 72 20.19 15.02 4.05
N PRO A 73 19.31 15.97 4.41
CA PRO A 73 17.92 15.97 3.94
C PRO A 73 17.78 16.06 2.42
N HIS A 74 18.79 16.55 1.70
CA HIS A 74 18.79 16.66 0.24
C HIS A 74 19.22 15.38 -0.48
N MET A 75 19.54 14.30 0.25
CA MET A 75 19.98 13.03 -0.32
C MET A 75 18.83 12.08 -0.72
N GLN A 76 17.58 12.55 -0.74
CA GLN A 76 16.41 11.76 -1.16
C GLN A 76 16.56 11.04 -2.53
N PRO A 77 17.29 11.56 -3.54
CA PRO A 77 17.54 10.82 -4.78
C PRO A 77 18.21 9.44 -4.59
N TYR A 78 18.96 9.24 -3.49
CA TYR A 78 19.56 7.94 -3.16
C TYR A 78 18.50 6.86 -2.92
N ILE A 79 17.34 7.20 -2.34
CA ILE A 79 16.22 6.25 -2.15
C ILE A 79 15.77 5.72 -3.52
N ARG A 80 15.59 6.61 -4.50
CA ARG A 80 15.18 6.25 -5.86
C ARG A 80 16.28 5.47 -6.61
N PHE A 81 17.54 5.89 -6.48
CA PHE A 81 18.66 5.21 -7.11
C PHE A 81 18.80 3.78 -6.58
N CYS A 82 18.84 3.62 -5.25
CA CYS A 82 19.03 2.33 -4.62
C CYS A 82 17.84 1.39 -4.82
N SER A 83 16.60 1.90 -4.70
CA SER A 83 15.40 1.09 -4.94
C SER A 83 15.35 0.52 -6.36
N CYS A 84 15.83 1.26 -7.36
CA CYS A 84 15.80 0.83 -8.77
C CYS A 84 17.03 0.00 -9.18
N GLN A 85 17.93 -0.34 -8.27
CA GLN A 85 19.05 -1.24 -8.55
C GLN A 85 18.70 -2.65 -8.13
N LEU A 86 18.83 -3.61 -9.06
CA LEU A 86 18.60 -5.05 -8.82
C LEU A 86 19.41 -5.63 -7.64
N ASN A 87 20.47 -4.95 -7.21
CA ASN A 87 21.32 -5.29 -6.06
C ASN A 87 21.39 -4.16 -5.02
N GLY A 88 20.44 -3.22 -5.02
CA GLY A 88 20.47 -2.01 -4.21
C GLY A 88 20.67 -2.31 -2.73
N ALA A 89 19.91 -3.26 -2.16
CA ALA A 89 20.06 -3.66 -0.76
C ALA A 89 21.44 -4.30 -0.45
N ALA A 90 21.99 -5.15 -1.32
CA ALA A 90 23.32 -5.73 -1.14
C ALA A 90 24.43 -4.68 -1.28
N LEU A 91 24.27 -3.74 -2.21
CA LEU A 91 25.17 -2.60 -2.39
C LEU A 91 25.07 -1.61 -1.22
N ILE A 92 23.87 -1.38 -0.66
CA ILE A 92 23.65 -0.55 0.53
C ILE A 92 24.24 -1.26 1.75
N GLN A 93 23.94 -2.54 2.00
CA GLN A 93 24.50 -3.26 3.14
C GLN A 93 26.03 -3.30 3.06
N GLN A 94 26.59 -3.60 1.88
CA GLN A 94 28.02 -3.50 1.63
C GLN A 94 28.52 -2.06 1.88
N LYS A 95 27.83 -1.04 1.37
CA LYS A 95 28.23 0.36 1.58
C LYS A 95 27.88 0.90 2.96
N THR A 96 27.04 0.31 3.78
CA THR A 96 26.68 0.77 5.13
C THR A 96 27.61 0.11 6.14
N ASP A 97 27.90 -1.19 5.98
CA ASP A 97 28.87 -1.91 6.81
C ASP A 97 30.32 -1.53 6.47
N GLU A 98 30.60 -1.19 5.21
CA GLU A 98 31.91 -0.78 4.71
C GLU A 98 32.04 0.73 4.42
N ALA A 99 31.00 1.57 4.57
CA ALA A 99 31.16 3.03 4.42
C ALA A 99 32.10 3.53 5.51
N PRO A 100 33.27 4.06 5.14
CA PRO A 100 34.09 4.81 6.08
C PRO A 100 33.29 6.01 6.61
N ASP A 101 32.50 6.64 5.74
CA ASP A 101 31.87 7.95 5.96
C ASP A 101 30.80 7.97 7.07
N PHE A 102 30.00 6.91 7.22
CA PHE A 102 28.96 6.84 8.28
C PHE A 102 29.58 6.52 9.65
N LYS A 103 30.54 5.59 9.67
CA LYS A 103 31.38 5.35 10.86
C LYS A 103 32.17 6.60 11.24
N GLU A 104 32.52 7.45 10.27
CA GLU A 104 33.22 8.70 10.51
C GLU A 104 32.35 9.71 11.28
N VAL A 105 31.05 9.85 10.98
CA VAL A 105 30.16 10.78 11.72
C VAL A 105 30.01 10.34 13.18
N VAL A 106 29.80 9.03 13.40
CA VAL A 106 29.76 8.44 14.75
C VAL A 106 31.07 8.70 15.50
N LYS A 107 32.22 8.43 14.86
CA LYS A 107 33.54 8.70 15.46
C LYS A 107 33.76 10.20 15.73
N ILE A 108 33.34 11.10 14.84
CA ILE A 108 33.48 12.54 15.04
C ILE A 108 32.65 12.98 16.25
N LEU A 109 31.42 12.46 16.39
CA LEU A 109 30.56 12.73 17.56
C LEU A 109 31.18 12.17 18.85
N GLU A 110 31.64 10.92 18.86
CA GLU A 110 32.28 10.27 20.01
C GLU A 110 33.55 11.02 20.48
N ASN A 111 34.27 11.66 19.55
CA ASN A 111 35.47 12.45 19.85
C ASN A 111 35.18 13.95 20.05
N THR A 112 33.92 14.37 20.01
CA THR A 112 33.50 15.77 20.24
C THR A 112 32.81 15.87 21.60
N PRO A 113 33.35 16.59 22.60
CA PRO A 113 32.76 16.63 23.94
C PRO A 113 31.40 17.35 23.95
N GLU A 114 30.53 17.01 24.90
CA GLU A 114 29.14 17.51 24.95
C GLU A 114 29.01 19.04 25.00
N ASN A 115 30.00 19.71 25.60
CA ASN A 115 30.06 21.17 25.71
C ASN A 115 30.57 21.86 24.44
N HIS A 116 31.00 21.11 23.43
CA HIS A 116 31.50 21.66 22.17
C HIS A 116 30.34 22.16 21.30
N PRO A 117 30.44 23.33 20.65
CA PRO A 117 29.35 23.92 19.86
C PRO A 117 28.92 23.06 18.65
N ASP A 118 29.77 22.13 18.19
CA ASP A 118 29.44 21.21 17.09
C ASP A 118 28.73 19.93 17.56
N HIS A 119 28.73 19.62 18.87
CA HIS A 119 28.19 18.35 19.38
C HIS A 119 26.70 18.17 19.05
N SER A 120 25.89 19.21 19.28
CA SER A 120 24.46 19.20 18.94
C SER A 120 24.20 19.03 17.45
N HIS A 121 25.01 19.69 16.62
CA HIS A 121 24.91 19.60 15.16
C HIS A 121 25.31 18.21 14.65
N LEU A 122 26.33 17.60 15.22
CA LEU A 122 26.76 16.24 14.88
C LEU A 122 25.72 15.19 15.30
N LYS A 123 25.08 15.38 16.46
CA LYS A 123 23.97 14.53 16.91
C LYS A 123 22.79 14.58 15.92
N HIS A 124 22.35 15.77 15.54
CA HIS A 124 21.28 15.92 14.53
C HIS A 124 21.69 15.36 13.16
N ALA A 125 22.95 15.53 12.76
CA ALA A 125 23.46 14.95 11.52
C ALA A 125 23.42 13.41 11.57
N LEU A 126 23.77 12.79 12.70
CA LEU A 126 23.68 11.34 12.87
C LEU A 126 22.24 10.85 12.77
N GLU A 127 21.31 11.49 13.50
CA GLU A 127 19.87 11.17 13.45
C GLU A 127 19.34 11.25 12.00
N LYS A 128 19.73 12.29 11.25
CA LYS A 128 19.32 12.46 9.84
C LYS A 128 19.96 11.43 8.91
N ALA A 129 21.17 10.98 9.20
CA ALA A 129 21.83 9.94 8.43
C ALA A 129 21.18 8.57 8.67
N GLU A 130 20.85 8.24 9.92
CA GLU A 130 20.10 7.02 10.28
C GLU A 130 18.70 7.00 9.65
N GLU A 131 17.99 8.13 9.70
CA GLU A 131 16.68 8.29 9.07
C GLU A 131 16.76 8.03 7.55
N LEU A 132 17.76 8.61 6.88
CA LEU A 132 17.99 8.39 5.45
C LEU A 132 18.29 6.92 5.14
N CYS A 133 19.14 6.26 5.91
CA CYS A 133 19.44 4.83 5.74
C CYS A 133 18.18 3.96 5.89
N SER A 134 17.35 4.26 6.90
CA SER A 134 16.07 3.59 7.09
C SER A 134 15.13 3.79 5.89
N GLN A 135 14.97 5.03 5.42
CA GLN A 135 14.15 5.37 4.25
C GLN A 135 14.63 4.68 2.97
N VAL A 136 15.95 4.62 2.76
CA VAL A 136 16.56 3.93 1.61
C VAL A 136 16.26 2.42 1.67
N ASN A 137 16.44 1.81 2.84
CA ASN A 137 16.16 0.38 3.05
C ASN A 137 14.67 0.04 2.84
N GLU A 138 13.75 0.87 3.34
CA GLU A 138 12.32 0.72 3.06
C GLU A 138 12.01 0.90 1.58
N GLY A 139 12.58 1.92 0.91
CA GLY A 139 12.36 2.15 -0.51
C GLY A 139 12.81 0.96 -1.39
N VAL A 140 13.89 0.28 -1.02
CA VAL A 140 14.30 -0.96 -1.71
C VAL A 140 13.30 -2.09 -1.45
N ARG A 141 12.88 -2.31 -0.20
CA ARG A 141 11.88 -3.33 0.15
C ARG A 141 10.57 -3.11 -0.61
N GLU A 142 10.09 -1.87 -0.66
CA GLU A 142 8.85 -1.50 -1.36
C GLU A 142 8.96 -1.73 -2.87
N LYS A 143 10.11 -1.41 -3.46
CA LYS A 143 10.36 -1.63 -4.89
C LYS A 143 10.44 -3.12 -5.23
N GLU A 144 11.15 -3.92 -4.44
CA GLU A 144 11.15 -5.39 -4.60
C GLU A 144 9.75 -5.98 -4.46
N ASN A 145 8.98 -5.51 -3.48
CA ASN A 145 7.58 -5.91 -3.32
C ASN A 145 6.76 -5.58 -4.57
N SER A 146 6.86 -4.35 -5.06
CA SER A 146 6.15 -3.91 -6.27
C SER A 146 6.51 -4.76 -7.48
N ASP A 147 7.79 -5.02 -7.72
CA ASP A 147 8.24 -5.85 -8.84
C ASP A 147 7.74 -7.31 -8.73
N ARG A 148 7.65 -7.86 -7.52
CA ARG A 148 7.05 -9.19 -7.29
C ARG A 148 5.55 -9.19 -7.57
N LEU A 149 4.81 -8.15 -7.17
CA LEU A 149 3.38 -8.03 -7.43
C LEU A 149 3.08 -7.87 -8.93
N GLU A 150 3.88 -7.09 -9.65
CA GLU A 150 3.81 -6.97 -11.12
C GLU A 150 4.11 -8.31 -11.81
N TRP A 151 5.12 -9.03 -11.32
CA TRP A 151 5.40 -10.37 -11.84
C TRP A 151 4.19 -11.30 -11.65
N ILE A 152 3.57 -11.31 -10.46
CA ILE A 152 2.37 -12.12 -10.19
C ILE A 152 1.22 -11.70 -11.11
N GLN A 153 1.01 -10.39 -11.30
CA GLN A 153 -0.03 -9.86 -12.19
C GLN A 153 0.09 -10.39 -13.62
N ALA A 154 1.31 -10.49 -14.14
CA ALA A 154 1.58 -10.95 -15.50
C ALA A 154 1.57 -12.48 -15.69
N HIS A 155 1.73 -13.26 -14.61
CA HIS A 155 1.92 -14.71 -14.68
C HIS A 155 0.78 -15.52 -14.04
N VAL A 156 -0.15 -14.88 -13.32
CA VAL A 156 -1.28 -15.55 -12.67
C VAL A 156 -2.62 -15.15 -13.31
N GLN A 157 -3.23 -16.10 -14.02
CA GLN A 157 -4.55 -15.95 -14.61
C GLN A 157 -5.64 -16.08 -13.54
N CYS A 158 -6.34 -14.98 -13.28
CA CYS A 158 -7.43 -14.89 -12.29
C CYS A 158 -8.79 -14.80 -13.01
N GLU A 159 -9.21 -15.89 -13.66
CA GLU A 159 -10.52 -15.97 -14.34
C GLU A 159 -11.63 -16.45 -13.38
N GLY A 160 -12.88 -16.06 -13.64
CA GLY A 160 -14.05 -16.54 -12.87
C GLY A 160 -14.32 -15.80 -11.56
N LEU A 161 -13.63 -14.68 -11.30
CA LEU A 161 -14.01 -13.76 -10.20
C LEU A 161 -15.31 -13.02 -10.53
N SER A 162 -15.66 -12.84 -11.80
CA SER A 162 -16.80 -12.05 -12.28
C SER A 162 -18.16 -12.39 -11.66
N GLU A 163 -18.41 -13.65 -11.27
CA GLU A 163 -19.70 -14.06 -10.68
C GLU A 163 -19.80 -13.84 -9.16
N VAL A 164 -18.68 -13.70 -8.45
CA VAL A 164 -18.63 -13.65 -6.97
C VAL A 164 -17.97 -12.35 -6.46
N ALA A 165 -17.13 -11.73 -7.28
CA ALA A 165 -16.36 -10.53 -7.01
C ALA A 165 -16.06 -9.82 -8.34
N PRO A 166 -16.95 -8.94 -8.83
CA PRO A 166 -16.94 -8.56 -10.26
C PRO A 166 -15.76 -7.69 -10.74
N GLY A 167 -14.65 -7.64 -10.01
CA GLY A 167 -13.47 -6.80 -10.25
C GLY A 167 -12.28 -7.59 -10.74
N GLN A 168 -11.46 -6.95 -11.58
CA GLN A 168 -10.18 -7.51 -11.97
C GLN A 168 -9.24 -7.42 -10.76
N LEU A 169 -8.75 -8.56 -10.27
CA LEU A 169 -7.76 -8.58 -9.19
C LEU A 169 -6.47 -7.89 -9.65
N VAL A 170 -6.23 -6.68 -9.13
CA VAL A 170 -4.97 -5.95 -9.30
C VAL A 170 -4.07 -6.21 -8.09
N PHE A 171 -2.94 -6.89 -8.29
CA PHE A 171 -2.04 -7.26 -7.20
C PHE A 171 -1.25 -6.06 -6.65
N ASN A 172 -0.71 -5.21 -7.52
CA ASN A 172 0.07 -4.04 -7.13
C ASN A 172 -0.85 -2.84 -6.84
N SER A 173 -1.70 -2.98 -5.82
CA SER A 173 -2.72 -2.01 -5.43
C SER A 173 -2.81 -1.84 -3.91
N VAL A 174 -3.71 -0.97 -3.46
CA VAL A 174 -4.04 -0.80 -2.04
C VAL A 174 -5.08 -1.86 -1.65
N THR A 175 -4.98 -2.38 -0.42
CA THR A 175 -5.93 -3.31 0.18
C THR A 175 -7.07 -2.55 0.87
N ASN A 176 -8.18 -3.24 1.16
CA ASN A 176 -9.33 -2.63 1.84
C ASN A 176 -9.04 -2.09 3.25
N CYS A 177 -8.08 -2.69 3.96
CA CYS A 177 -7.83 -2.35 5.37
C CYS A 177 -6.39 -1.96 5.68
N LEU A 178 -5.40 -2.58 5.03
CA LEU A 178 -4.02 -2.63 5.50
C LEU A 178 -3.06 -1.71 4.74
N GLY A 179 -3.57 -0.82 3.89
CA GLY A 179 -2.73 0.00 3.00
C GLY A 179 -2.21 -0.80 1.81
N PRO A 180 -1.03 -0.47 1.25
CA PRO A 180 -0.48 -1.16 0.08
C PRO A 180 -0.37 -2.68 0.26
N ARG A 181 -0.73 -3.46 -0.78
CA ARG A 181 -0.57 -4.92 -0.76
C ARG A 181 0.90 -5.29 -0.66
N LYS A 182 1.20 -6.28 0.18
CA LYS A 182 2.55 -6.81 0.38
C LYS A 182 2.57 -8.30 0.12
N PHE A 183 3.50 -8.75 -0.73
CA PHE A 183 3.82 -10.16 -0.91
C PHE A 183 4.62 -10.66 0.30
N LEU A 184 4.17 -11.76 0.92
CA LEU A 184 4.74 -12.28 2.16
C LEU A 184 5.46 -13.63 2.01
N HIS A 185 4.91 -14.52 1.18
CA HIS A 185 5.46 -15.86 0.99
C HIS A 185 4.91 -16.53 -0.27
N SER A 186 5.66 -17.46 -0.83
CA SER A 186 5.15 -18.38 -1.86
C SER A 186 5.86 -19.72 -1.81
N GLY A 187 5.22 -20.75 -2.36
CA GLY A 187 5.77 -22.09 -2.37
C GLY A 187 4.78 -23.14 -2.84
N LYS A 188 5.29 -24.34 -3.10
CA LYS A 188 4.43 -25.48 -3.45
C LYS A 188 3.66 -25.95 -2.23
N LEU A 189 2.39 -26.27 -2.46
CA LEU A 189 1.49 -26.82 -1.46
C LEU A 189 0.73 -27.98 -2.09
N TYR A 190 0.48 -29.03 -1.33
CA TYR A 190 -0.26 -30.21 -1.80
C TYR A 190 -1.53 -30.38 -1.00
N LYS A 191 -2.66 -30.65 -1.66
CA LYS A 191 -3.89 -31.00 -0.93
C LYS A 191 -3.70 -32.37 -0.29
N ALA A 192 -3.74 -32.48 1.04
CA ALA A 192 -3.37 -33.74 1.73
C ALA A 192 -4.19 -34.96 1.26
N LYS A 193 -5.50 -34.80 1.05
CA LYS A 193 -6.39 -35.90 0.64
C LYS A 193 -6.21 -36.37 -0.80
N SER A 194 -5.83 -35.48 -1.73
CA SER A 194 -5.79 -35.80 -3.17
C SER A 194 -4.40 -35.69 -3.78
N ASN A 195 -3.41 -35.33 -2.96
CA ASN A 195 -2.04 -34.97 -3.34
C ASN A 195 -1.94 -34.02 -4.55
N LYS A 196 -2.98 -33.19 -4.77
CA LYS A 196 -3.00 -32.27 -5.90
C LYS A 196 -1.96 -31.17 -5.66
N GLU A 197 -1.00 -31.05 -6.57
CA GLU A 197 0.01 -29.99 -6.56
C GLU A 197 -0.66 -28.63 -6.83
N LEU A 198 -0.41 -27.69 -5.93
CA LEU A 198 -0.81 -26.29 -6.00
C LEU A 198 0.42 -25.42 -5.75
N TYR A 199 0.33 -24.16 -6.13
CA TYR A 199 1.30 -23.14 -5.77
C TYR A 199 0.59 -22.00 -5.03
N GLY A 200 1.05 -21.70 -3.81
CA GLY A 200 0.46 -20.68 -2.95
C GLY A 200 1.20 -19.36 -3.08
N PHE A 201 0.47 -18.25 -3.11
CA PHE A 201 0.98 -16.88 -2.94
C PHE A 201 0.27 -16.24 -1.75
N LEU A 202 1.02 -15.89 -0.71
CA LEU A 202 0.53 -15.21 0.47
C LEU A 202 0.76 -13.71 0.36
N PHE A 203 -0.31 -12.95 0.56
CA PHE A 203 -0.27 -11.50 0.71
C PHE A 203 -0.65 -11.11 2.13
N ASN A 204 -0.54 -9.82 2.46
CA ASN A 204 -0.96 -9.30 3.76
C ASN A 204 -2.48 -9.35 3.98
N ASP A 205 -3.29 -9.43 2.92
CA ASP A 205 -4.74 -9.42 2.98
C ASP A 205 -5.42 -10.75 2.61
N PHE A 206 -4.82 -11.55 1.72
CA PHE A 206 -5.36 -12.87 1.35
C PHE A 206 -4.29 -13.91 1.02
N LEU A 207 -4.70 -15.19 0.99
CA LEU A 207 -3.96 -16.30 0.41
C LEU A 207 -4.56 -16.71 -0.94
N LEU A 208 -3.74 -16.70 -1.99
CA LEU A 208 -4.11 -17.17 -3.32
C LEU A 208 -3.54 -18.57 -3.58
N LEU A 209 -4.40 -19.51 -3.93
CA LEU A 209 -4.00 -20.84 -4.38
C LEU A 209 -4.11 -20.92 -5.90
N THR A 210 -3.07 -21.44 -6.54
CA THR A 210 -3.00 -21.57 -8.00
C THR A 210 -2.59 -22.97 -8.43
N GLN A 211 -2.81 -23.28 -9.70
CA GLN A 211 -2.27 -24.45 -10.38
C GLN A 211 -1.19 -23.99 -11.36
N ILE A 212 -0.08 -24.73 -11.40
CA ILE A 212 1.00 -24.47 -12.35
C ILE A 212 0.60 -25.01 -13.72
N LEU A 213 0.60 -24.14 -14.72
CA LEU A 213 0.44 -24.50 -16.13
C LEU A 213 1.84 -24.71 -16.72
N LYS A 214 2.28 -25.97 -16.81
CA LYS A 214 3.58 -26.32 -17.39
C LYS A 214 3.48 -26.31 -18.93
N PRO A 215 4.31 -25.56 -19.66
CA PRO A 215 4.43 -25.70 -21.11
C PRO A 215 4.85 -27.13 -21.48
N LEU A 216 4.35 -27.66 -22.60
CA LEU A 216 4.79 -28.97 -23.10
C LEU A 216 6.32 -28.99 -23.26
N GLY A 217 6.98 -29.98 -22.65
CA GLY A 217 8.43 -30.19 -22.76
C GLY A 217 9.31 -29.49 -21.71
N SER A 218 8.74 -28.77 -20.73
CA SER A 218 9.53 -28.17 -19.64
C SER A 218 9.91 -29.20 -18.57
N SER A 219 11.22 -29.48 -18.43
CA SER A 219 11.81 -30.35 -17.39
C SER A 219 12.55 -29.57 -16.29
N GLY A 220 12.42 -28.24 -16.27
CA GLY A 220 13.23 -27.36 -15.41
C GLY A 220 12.59 -27.01 -14.06
N THR A 221 13.43 -26.88 -13.03
CA THR A 221 13.10 -26.18 -11.78
C THR A 221 13.12 -24.66 -12.01
N ASP A 222 12.13 -24.15 -12.74
CA ASP A 222 12.03 -22.70 -13.00
C ASP A 222 11.87 -21.93 -11.67
N LYS A 223 12.80 -21.01 -11.41
CA LYS A 223 12.78 -20.16 -10.22
C LYS A 223 11.65 -19.14 -10.34
N VAL A 224 10.76 -19.10 -9.35
CA VAL A 224 9.69 -18.09 -9.26
C VAL A 224 10.29 -16.69 -9.15
N PHE A 225 9.65 -15.71 -9.79
CA PHE A 225 10.16 -14.33 -9.97
C PHE A 225 11.40 -14.17 -10.86
N SER A 226 11.87 -15.25 -11.52
CA SER A 226 12.88 -15.09 -12.56
C SER A 226 12.28 -14.41 -13.79
N PRO A 227 12.94 -13.38 -14.36
CA PRO A 227 12.49 -12.74 -15.60
C PRO A 227 12.58 -13.67 -16.83
N LYS A 228 13.25 -14.81 -16.70
CA LYS A 228 13.35 -15.85 -17.74
C LYS A 228 12.33 -16.98 -17.57
N SER A 229 11.53 -16.95 -16.49
CA SER A 229 10.53 -17.97 -16.23
C SER A 229 9.38 -17.82 -17.22
N ASN A 230 9.01 -18.91 -17.88
CA ASN A 230 7.82 -18.99 -18.73
C ASN A 230 6.66 -19.70 -18.02
N LEU A 231 6.78 -19.95 -16.71
CA LEU A 231 5.72 -20.60 -15.94
C LEU A 231 4.49 -19.69 -15.86
N GLN A 232 3.35 -20.23 -16.26
CA GLN A 232 2.05 -19.60 -16.08
C GLN A 232 1.31 -20.29 -14.95
N TYR A 233 0.47 -19.54 -14.24
CA TYR A 233 -0.32 -20.02 -13.13
C TYR A 233 -1.78 -19.71 -13.39
N LYS A 234 -2.67 -20.60 -12.98
CA LYS A 234 -4.11 -20.37 -13.03
C LYS A 234 -4.68 -20.41 -11.62
N MET A 235 -5.49 -19.42 -11.27
CA MET A 235 -6.20 -19.39 -9.99
C MET A 235 -6.99 -20.69 -9.81
N TYR A 236 -6.82 -21.33 -8.66
CA TYR A 236 -7.50 -22.58 -8.36
C TYR A 236 -8.90 -22.35 -7.79
N LYS A 237 -9.03 -21.39 -6.87
CA LYS A 237 -10.28 -20.99 -6.21
C LYS A 237 -10.18 -19.51 -5.84
N THR A 238 -11.32 -18.91 -5.51
CA THR A 238 -11.41 -17.56 -4.94
C THR A 238 -10.38 -17.37 -3.82
N PRO A 239 -9.68 -16.23 -3.77
CA PRO A 239 -8.71 -15.94 -2.72
C PRO A 239 -9.32 -16.08 -1.32
N ILE A 240 -8.51 -16.59 -0.39
CA ILE A 240 -8.91 -16.82 1.00
C ILE A 240 -8.48 -15.60 1.81
N PHE A 241 -9.42 -14.73 2.19
CA PHE A 241 -9.11 -13.52 2.95
C PHE A 241 -8.68 -13.83 4.37
N LEU A 242 -7.67 -13.12 4.86
CA LEU A 242 -7.04 -13.44 6.14
C LEU A 242 -7.80 -12.93 7.36
N ASN A 243 -8.76 -12.01 7.19
CA ASN A 243 -9.63 -11.55 8.28
C ASN A 243 -10.66 -12.60 8.74
N GLU A 244 -10.78 -13.70 8.02
CA GLU A 244 -11.75 -14.78 8.28
C GLU A 244 -11.08 -16.16 8.37
N VAL A 245 -9.77 -16.19 8.64
CA VAL A 245 -8.96 -17.41 8.67
C VAL A 245 -8.50 -17.76 10.08
N LEU A 246 -8.54 -19.06 10.39
CA LEU A 246 -7.84 -19.66 11.53
C LEU A 246 -6.89 -20.74 11.02
N VAL A 247 -5.62 -20.66 11.43
CA VAL A 247 -4.61 -21.67 11.10
C VAL A 247 -4.39 -22.60 12.29
N LYS A 248 -4.43 -23.90 12.04
CA LYS A 248 -4.19 -24.95 13.05
C LYS A 248 -3.15 -25.94 12.55
N LEU A 249 -2.27 -26.35 13.46
CA LEU A 249 -1.45 -27.53 13.25
C LEU A 249 -2.29 -28.80 13.51
N PRO A 250 -1.87 -29.96 13.00
CA PRO A 250 -2.47 -31.24 13.39
C PRO A 250 -2.38 -31.46 14.90
N THR A 251 -3.24 -32.32 15.44
CA THR A 251 -3.27 -32.66 16.88
C THR A 251 -1.93 -33.18 17.39
N ASP A 252 -1.16 -33.85 16.52
CA ASP A 252 0.25 -34.18 16.74
C ASP A 252 1.15 -33.37 15.80
N PRO A 253 1.65 -32.19 16.23
CA PRO A 253 2.54 -31.35 15.42
C PRO A 253 3.96 -31.93 15.30
N SER A 254 4.29 -32.99 16.05
CA SER A 254 5.59 -33.69 16.02
C SER A 254 5.66 -34.80 14.97
N GLY A 255 4.53 -35.14 14.35
CA GLY A 255 4.52 -36.07 13.22
C GLY A 255 5.40 -35.59 12.06
N ASP A 256 6.03 -36.53 11.36
CA ASP A 256 6.97 -36.28 10.26
C ASP A 256 6.34 -35.58 9.04
N GLU A 257 5.01 -35.52 8.97
CA GLU A 257 4.30 -34.94 7.84
C GLU A 257 4.17 -33.40 7.95
N PRO A 258 4.61 -32.64 6.93
CA PRO A 258 4.57 -31.17 6.93
C PRO A 258 3.16 -30.62 6.63
N ILE A 259 2.14 -31.07 7.34
CA ILE A 259 0.73 -30.72 7.14
C ILE A 259 0.27 -29.61 8.08
N PHE A 260 -0.63 -28.74 7.58
CA PHE A 260 -1.35 -27.75 8.37
C PHE A 260 -2.77 -27.55 7.83
N HIS A 261 -3.63 -26.95 8.65
CA HIS A 261 -5.03 -26.70 8.36
C HIS A 261 -5.32 -25.20 8.33
N ILE A 262 -6.06 -24.77 7.32
CA ILE A 262 -6.63 -23.42 7.22
C ILE A 262 -8.16 -23.57 7.30
N SER A 263 -8.77 -23.01 8.33
CA SER A 263 -10.22 -22.91 8.47
C SER A 263 -10.66 -21.52 8.02
N HIS A 264 -11.57 -21.44 7.05
CA HIS A 264 -12.12 -20.19 6.52
C HIS A 264 -13.64 -20.32 6.40
N ILE A 265 -14.38 -19.57 7.22
CA ILE A 265 -15.85 -19.62 7.38
C ILE A 265 -16.40 -21.06 7.25
N ASP A 266 -16.89 -21.44 6.07
CA ASP A 266 -17.55 -22.73 5.81
C ASP A 266 -16.64 -23.81 5.21
N ARG A 267 -15.32 -23.58 5.16
CA ARG A 267 -14.37 -24.48 4.47
C ARG A 267 -13.11 -24.72 5.29
N VAL A 268 -12.65 -25.97 5.30
CA VAL A 268 -11.36 -26.35 5.87
C VAL A 268 -10.45 -26.86 4.75
N TYR A 269 -9.28 -26.25 4.61
CA TYR A 269 -8.22 -26.65 3.70
C TYR A 269 -7.14 -27.41 4.48
N THR A 270 -6.90 -28.67 4.14
CA THR A 270 -5.75 -29.44 4.65
C THR A 270 -4.66 -29.45 3.59
N LEU A 271 -3.54 -28.76 3.90
CA LEU A 271 -2.43 -28.52 2.99
C LEU A 271 -1.15 -29.12 3.55
N ARG A 272 -0.32 -29.68 2.66
CA ARG A 272 1.01 -30.24 2.96
C ARG A 272 2.06 -29.36 2.28
N ALA A 273 3.05 -28.88 3.04
CA ALA A 273 4.19 -28.13 2.53
C ALA A 273 5.32 -29.08 2.06
N GLU A 274 6.37 -28.53 1.46
CA GLU A 274 7.53 -29.33 1.00
C GLU A 274 8.41 -29.83 2.15
N SER A 275 8.42 -29.13 3.28
CA SER A 275 9.21 -29.48 4.46
C SER A 275 8.55 -28.98 5.74
N ILE A 276 9.01 -29.47 6.89
CA ILE A 276 8.56 -29.02 8.21
C ILE A 276 8.87 -27.51 8.42
N ASN A 277 10.00 -27.04 7.89
CA ASN A 277 10.39 -25.64 7.93
C ASN A 277 9.40 -24.78 7.12
N GLU A 278 9.06 -25.21 5.91
CA GLU A 278 8.08 -24.51 5.09
C GLU A 278 6.68 -24.54 5.73
N ARG A 279 6.23 -25.67 6.28
CA ARG A 279 4.98 -25.74 7.05
C ARG A 279 4.97 -24.67 8.15
N THR A 280 6.04 -24.60 8.92
CA THR A 280 6.17 -23.66 10.04
C THR A 280 6.17 -22.22 9.55
N ALA A 281 6.87 -21.91 8.46
CA ALA A 281 6.88 -20.58 7.84
C ALA A 281 5.49 -20.16 7.34
N TRP A 282 4.76 -21.05 6.65
CA TRP A 282 3.39 -20.80 6.22
C TRP A 282 2.47 -20.49 7.40
N VAL A 283 2.50 -21.34 8.44
CA VAL A 283 1.65 -21.17 9.63
C VAL A 283 1.93 -19.85 10.33
N GLN A 284 3.20 -19.54 10.58
CA GLN A 284 3.60 -18.30 11.27
C GLN A 284 3.19 -17.05 10.47
N LYS A 285 3.48 -17.02 9.17
CA LYS A 285 3.19 -15.85 8.33
C LYS A 285 1.69 -15.63 8.12
N ILE A 286 0.91 -16.70 7.88
CA ILE A 286 -0.55 -16.58 7.75
C ILE A 286 -1.15 -16.08 9.07
N LYS A 287 -0.73 -16.66 10.20
CA LYS A 287 -1.23 -16.27 11.53
C LYS A 287 -0.92 -14.79 11.82
N ALA A 288 0.33 -14.36 11.65
CA ALA A 288 0.73 -12.99 11.89
C ALA A 288 -0.01 -11.98 10.99
N ALA A 289 -0.17 -12.30 9.70
CA ALA A 289 -0.91 -11.44 8.78
C ALA A 289 -2.41 -11.38 9.09
N SER A 290 -3.02 -12.51 9.46
CA SER A 290 -4.42 -12.59 9.88
C SER A 290 -4.69 -11.79 11.16
N GLU A 291 -3.85 -11.94 12.18
CA GLU A 291 -3.96 -11.18 13.44
C GLU A 291 -3.86 -9.67 13.21
N LEU A 292 -2.89 -9.23 12.39
CA LEU A 292 -2.75 -7.84 12.01
C LEU A 292 -3.97 -7.32 11.24
N TYR A 293 -4.54 -8.12 10.34
CA TYR A 293 -5.75 -7.75 9.61
C TYR A 293 -6.91 -7.53 10.58
N ILE A 294 -7.22 -8.54 11.40
CA ILE A 294 -8.33 -8.52 12.35
C ILE A 294 -8.23 -7.33 13.31
N GLU A 295 -7.04 -7.10 13.88
CA GLU A 295 -6.78 -5.98 14.79
C GLU A 295 -6.96 -4.62 14.09
N THR A 296 -6.52 -4.48 12.85
CA THR A 296 -6.67 -3.23 12.07
C THR A 296 -8.14 -2.96 11.75
N GLU A 297 -8.90 -3.98 11.32
CA GLU A 297 -10.33 -3.85 11.10
C GLU A 297 -11.09 -3.50 12.38
N LYS A 298 -10.76 -4.15 13.50
CA LYS A 298 -11.35 -3.87 14.80
C LYS A 298 -11.15 -2.40 15.19
N LYS A 299 -9.93 -1.87 15.08
CA LYS A 299 -9.62 -0.46 15.33
C LYS A 299 -10.40 0.49 14.41
N LYS A 300 -10.58 0.15 13.14
CA LYS A 300 -11.41 0.95 12.21
C LYS A 300 -12.88 0.95 12.66
N ARG A 301 -13.43 -0.21 13.04
CA ARG A 301 -14.82 -0.35 13.52
C ARG A 301 -15.05 0.40 14.83
N GLU A 302 -14.12 0.32 15.78
CA GLU A 302 -14.19 1.04 17.05
C GLU A 302 -14.18 2.56 16.85
N LYS A 303 -13.32 3.08 15.97
CA LYS A 303 -13.32 4.50 15.59
C LYS A 303 -14.66 4.91 14.97
N ALA A 304 -15.18 4.12 14.03
CA ALA A 304 -16.47 4.39 13.40
C ALA A 304 -17.62 4.34 14.41
N TYR A 305 -17.59 3.39 15.36
CA TYR A 305 -18.58 3.29 16.43
C TYR A 305 -18.52 4.50 17.36
N LEU A 306 -17.33 4.91 17.81
CA LEU A 306 -17.16 6.07 18.69
C LEU A 306 -17.70 7.35 18.05
N VAL A 307 -17.49 7.52 16.74
CA VAL A 307 -18.06 8.63 15.96
C VAL A 307 -19.60 8.55 15.92
N ARG A 308 -20.17 7.35 15.76
CA ARG A 308 -21.63 7.13 15.73
C ARG A 308 -22.32 7.18 17.10
N SER A 309 -21.64 6.79 18.18
CA SER A 309 -22.22 6.68 19.53
C SER A 309 -22.32 8.00 20.27
N GLN A 310 -21.73 9.08 19.73
CA GLN A 310 -22.02 10.43 20.20
C GLN A 310 -23.52 10.69 20.00
N ARG A 311 -24.29 10.73 21.10
CA ARG A 311 -25.74 10.94 21.08
C ARG A 311 -26.05 12.17 20.23
N ALA A 312 -26.73 11.97 19.11
CA ALA A 312 -27.22 13.06 18.30
C ALA A 312 -28.51 13.60 18.96
N THR A 313 -28.35 14.47 19.95
CA THR A 313 -29.38 15.45 20.29
C THR A 313 -29.40 16.49 19.17
N GLY A 314 -30.58 16.88 18.72
CA GLY A 314 -30.73 17.78 17.59
C GLY A 314 -32.04 18.55 17.64
N ILE A 315 -32.14 19.59 16.82
CA ILE A 315 -33.32 20.44 16.63
C ILE A 315 -34.33 19.84 15.63
N GLY A 316 -34.03 18.66 15.09
CA GLY A 316 -34.89 17.97 14.14
C GLY A 316 -34.30 16.66 13.64
N ARG A 317 -34.98 16.06 12.66
CA ARG A 317 -34.53 14.91 11.89
C ARG A 317 -34.78 15.10 10.40
N LEU A 318 -33.90 14.54 9.58
CA LEU A 318 -34.04 14.41 8.14
C LEU A 318 -34.20 12.93 7.79
N MET A 319 -35.34 12.56 7.23
CA MET A 319 -35.54 11.25 6.62
C MET A 319 -35.10 11.32 5.16
N VAL A 320 -34.23 10.40 4.77
CA VAL A 320 -33.69 10.31 3.41
C VAL A 320 -34.04 8.94 2.85
N ASN A 321 -34.65 8.91 1.67
CA ASN A 321 -34.80 7.70 0.86
C ASN A 321 -33.95 7.85 -0.39
N VAL A 322 -32.91 7.03 -0.48
CA VAL A 322 -32.11 6.89 -1.70
C VAL A 322 -32.83 5.93 -2.63
N VAL A 323 -33.45 6.47 -3.67
CA VAL A 323 -34.38 5.74 -4.55
C VAL A 323 -33.58 4.94 -5.57
N GLU A 324 -32.90 5.64 -6.48
CA GLU A 324 -32.16 5.03 -7.59
C GLU A 324 -31.03 5.91 -8.09
N GLY A 325 -30.08 5.29 -8.79
CA GLY A 325 -29.07 5.96 -9.61
C GLY A 325 -29.42 5.79 -11.07
N ILE A 326 -29.07 6.77 -11.90
CA ILE A 326 -29.38 6.79 -13.33
C ILE A 326 -28.08 7.02 -14.10
N GLU A 327 -27.82 6.16 -15.09
CA GLU A 327 -26.67 6.27 -16.01
C GLU A 327 -25.32 6.54 -15.32
N LEU A 328 -25.07 5.83 -14.21
CA LEU A 328 -23.83 5.95 -13.46
C LEU A 328 -22.61 5.68 -14.35
N LYS A 329 -21.48 6.32 -13.99
CA LYS A 329 -20.19 6.07 -14.63
C LYS A 329 -19.88 4.55 -14.64
N PRO A 330 -19.61 3.94 -15.80
CA PRO A 330 -19.15 2.55 -15.87
C PRO A 330 -17.73 2.44 -15.31
N CYS A 331 -17.50 1.46 -14.42
CA CYS A 331 -16.19 1.27 -13.78
C CYS A 331 -15.49 -0.03 -14.21
N ARG A 332 -16.24 -1.07 -14.56
CA ARG A 332 -15.69 -2.40 -14.86
C ARG A 332 -15.47 -2.60 -16.36
N SER A 333 -14.62 -3.56 -16.70
CA SER A 333 -14.20 -3.88 -18.09
C SER A 333 -15.35 -4.25 -19.04
N HIS A 334 -16.46 -4.78 -18.50
CA HIS A 334 -17.67 -5.11 -19.25
C HIS A 334 -18.67 -3.94 -19.34
N GLY A 335 -18.28 -2.74 -18.90
CA GLY A 335 -19.07 -1.51 -19.05
C GLY A 335 -20.17 -1.33 -18.01
N LYS A 336 -20.11 -2.04 -16.88
CA LYS A 336 -21.11 -1.98 -15.79
C LYS A 336 -20.43 -1.71 -14.45
N SER A 337 -21.23 -1.61 -13.39
CA SER A 337 -20.76 -1.29 -12.03
C SER A 337 -21.57 -2.07 -10.97
N ASN A 338 -21.04 -2.21 -9.75
CA ASN A 338 -21.76 -2.67 -8.56
C ASN A 338 -21.91 -1.54 -7.53
N PRO A 339 -22.83 -0.60 -7.78
CA PRO A 339 -22.86 0.64 -7.03
C PRO A 339 -23.57 0.48 -5.67
N TYR A 340 -23.07 1.22 -4.68
CA TYR A 340 -23.74 1.50 -3.42
C TYR A 340 -23.59 2.99 -3.08
N CYS A 341 -24.42 3.50 -2.18
CA CYS A 341 -24.36 4.89 -1.72
C CYS A 341 -23.91 4.95 -0.27
N GLU A 342 -23.00 5.88 0.01
CA GLU A 342 -22.73 6.39 1.34
C GLU A 342 -23.41 7.75 1.48
N VAL A 343 -24.26 7.89 2.49
CA VAL A 343 -24.98 9.13 2.82
C VAL A 343 -24.47 9.63 4.16
N THR A 344 -23.92 10.85 4.19
CA THR A 344 -23.32 11.44 5.40
C THR A 344 -23.92 12.81 5.71
N MET A 345 -24.00 13.12 7.00
CA MET A 345 -24.39 14.45 7.50
C MET A 345 -23.70 14.68 8.84
N GLY A 346 -22.74 15.61 8.86
CA GLY A 346 -21.84 15.78 10.00
C GLY A 346 -21.09 14.48 10.32
N SER A 347 -21.24 13.97 11.55
CA SER A 347 -20.63 12.71 11.99
C SER A 347 -21.48 11.45 11.71
N GLN A 348 -22.67 11.61 11.16
CA GLN A 348 -23.59 10.51 10.88
C GLN A 348 -23.33 9.95 9.47
N CYS A 349 -23.37 8.62 9.32
CA CYS A 349 -23.10 7.94 8.04
C CYS A 349 -23.97 6.69 7.91
N HIS A 350 -24.64 6.55 6.76
CA HIS A 350 -25.44 5.41 6.36
C HIS A 350 -24.98 4.87 5.00
N ILE A 351 -24.95 3.54 4.85
CA ILE A 351 -24.50 2.87 3.63
C ILE A 351 -25.64 1.99 3.09
N THR A 352 -25.95 2.10 1.81
CA THR A 352 -26.99 1.28 1.15
C THR A 352 -26.45 -0.10 0.77
N LYS A 353 -27.34 -1.02 0.38
CA LYS A 353 -26.92 -2.31 -0.19
C LYS A 353 -26.23 -2.09 -1.54
N THR A 354 -25.21 -2.88 -1.84
CA THR A 354 -24.61 -2.94 -3.18
C THR A 354 -25.57 -3.60 -4.16
N MET A 355 -25.85 -2.93 -5.28
CA MET A 355 -26.57 -3.51 -6.42
C MET A 355 -25.55 -4.08 -7.40
N GLN A 356 -25.82 -5.23 -8.02
CA GLN A 356 -24.86 -5.91 -8.91
C GLN A 356 -25.14 -5.58 -10.39
N ASP A 357 -24.07 -5.45 -11.16
CA ASP A 357 -24.02 -5.38 -12.63
C ASP A 357 -25.03 -4.41 -13.25
N THR A 358 -25.07 -3.18 -12.74
CA THR A 358 -26.01 -2.14 -13.20
C THR A 358 -25.45 -0.74 -13.10
N LEU A 359 -25.75 0.08 -14.12
CA LEU A 359 -25.56 1.54 -14.08
C LEU A 359 -26.83 2.28 -13.65
N ASN A 360 -27.92 1.56 -13.44
CA ASN A 360 -29.22 2.09 -13.02
C ASN A 360 -29.72 1.33 -11.76
N PRO A 361 -29.00 1.42 -10.63
CA PRO A 361 -29.35 0.71 -9.41
C PRO A 361 -30.62 1.26 -8.76
N LYS A 362 -31.47 0.37 -8.24
CA LYS A 362 -32.65 0.74 -7.45
C LYS A 362 -32.46 0.33 -5.99
N TRP A 363 -31.98 1.25 -5.17
CA TRP A 363 -31.67 0.97 -3.76
C TRP A 363 -32.90 0.97 -2.87
N ASN A 364 -33.81 1.93 -3.06
CA ASN A 364 -34.98 2.17 -2.20
C ASN A 364 -34.63 2.10 -0.70
N SER A 365 -33.51 2.71 -0.32
CA SER A 365 -32.93 2.60 1.02
C SER A 365 -33.28 3.81 1.86
N ASN A 366 -33.93 3.58 3.00
CA ASN A 366 -34.26 4.64 3.95
C ASN A 366 -33.17 4.80 5.02
N CYS A 367 -32.82 6.03 5.35
CA CYS A 367 -31.98 6.40 6.48
C CYS A 367 -32.51 7.66 7.17
N GLN A 368 -32.09 7.87 8.41
CA GLN A 368 -32.50 9.01 9.23
C GLN A 368 -31.26 9.68 9.79
N PHE A 369 -31.25 11.01 9.75
CA PHE A 369 -30.22 11.85 10.34
C PHE A 369 -30.84 12.79 11.36
N PHE A 370 -30.17 13.03 12.48
CA PHE A 370 -30.54 14.08 13.43
C PHE A 370 -29.83 15.38 13.09
N ILE A 371 -30.56 16.49 13.15
CA ILE A 371 -30.08 17.80 12.72
C ILE A 371 -29.62 18.58 13.93
N LYS A 372 -28.38 19.05 13.93
CA LYS A 372 -27.84 19.88 15.02
C LYS A 372 -27.95 21.37 14.69
N ASP A 373 -27.65 21.73 13.44
CA ASP A 373 -27.65 23.10 12.97
C ASP A 373 -28.16 23.13 11.52
N LEU A 374 -29.34 23.71 11.33
CA LEU A 374 -30.01 23.75 10.03
C LEU A 374 -29.24 24.55 8.98
N GLU A 375 -28.52 25.57 9.39
CA GLU A 375 -27.81 26.48 8.48
C GLU A 375 -26.45 25.92 8.08
N GLN A 376 -25.79 25.17 8.97
CA GLN A 376 -24.43 24.66 8.73
C GLN A 376 -24.41 23.23 8.17
N GLU A 377 -25.41 22.40 8.45
CA GLU A 377 -25.38 21.00 8.04
C GLU A 377 -25.65 20.81 6.54
N VAL A 378 -24.89 19.88 5.96
CA VAL A 378 -24.94 19.50 4.55
C VAL A 378 -25.10 17.99 4.49
N LEU A 379 -26.08 17.53 3.72
CA LEU A 379 -26.26 16.14 3.35
C LEU A 379 -25.36 15.84 2.15
N CYS A 380 -24.38 14.96 2.33
CA CYS A 380 -23.52 14.48 1.26
C CYS A 380 -23.96 13.08 0.86
N ILE A 381 -24.13 12.84 -0.45
CA ILE A 381 -24.41 11.52 -0.99
C ILE A 381 -23.30 11.18 -1.96
N THR A 382 -22.54 10.12 -1.66
CA THR A 382 -21.46 9.64 -2.50
C THR A 382 -21.78 8.24 -2.99
N VAL A 383 -21.58 7.99 -4.29
CA VAL A 383 -21.78 6.68 -4.91
C VAL A 383 -20.43 6.03 -5.13
N PHE A 384 -20.31 4.76 -4.77
CA PHE A 384 -19.08 3.99 -4.86
C PHE A 384 -19.33 2.65 -5.58
N GLU A 385 -18.32 2.17 -6.29
CA GLU A 385 -18.21 0.83 -6.85
C GLU A 385 -17.66 -0.11 -5.79
N ARG A 386 -18.42 -1.14 -5.42
CA ARG A 386 -17.96 -2.14 -4.44
C ARG A 386 -16.82 -2.97 -5.02
N ASP A 387 -15.62 -2.90 -4.45
CA ASP A 387 -14.52 -3.80 -4.78
C ASP A 387 -14.13 -4.69 -3.59
N GLN A 388 -13.83 -5.96 -3.88
CA GLN A 388 -13.51 -6.95 -2.85
C GLN A 388 -12.03 -6.92 -2.45
N PHE A 389 -11.16 -6.56 -3.37
CA PHE A 389 -9.71 -6.69 -3.24
C PHE A 389 -9.00 -5.34 -3.08
N SER A 390 -9.63 -4.25 -3.49
CA SER A 390 -9.12 -2.89 -3.34
C SER A 390 -10.19 -1.97 -2.74
N PRO A 391 -9.80 -0.78 -2.26
CA PRO A 391 -10.77 0.26 -1.93
C PRO A 391 -11.77 0.49 -3.07
N ASP A 392 -13.00 0.82 -2.68
CA ASP A 392 -14.11 1.04 -3.58
C ASP A 392 -13.85 2.26 -4.51
N ASP A 393 -14.13 2.14 -5.81
CA ASP A 393 -13.92 3.24 -6.75
C ASP A 393 -15.02 4.29 -6.62
N PHE A 394 -14.64 5.57 -6.76
CA PHE A 394 -15.57 6.68 -6.73
C PHE A 394 -16.40 6.79 -8.02
N LEU A 395 -17.73 6.79 -7.87
CA LEU A 395 -18.70 6.89 -8.97
C LEU A 395 -19.45 8.23 -8.99
N GLY A 396 -19.07 9.17 -8.13
CA GLY A 396 -19.62 10.52 -8.11
C GLY A 396 -20.24 10.90 -6.77
N ARG A 397 -20.42 12.21 -6.55
CA ARG A 397 -21.06 12.73 -5.33
C ARG A 397 -21.97 13.91 -5.60
N THR A 398 -22.90 14.14 -4.69
CA THR A 398 -23.72 15.35 -4.66
C THR A 398 -23.91 15.81 -3.21
N GLU A 399 -24.18 17.09 -3.02
CA GLU A 399 -24.31 17.71 -1.72
C GLU A 399 -25.53 18.63 -1.68
N ILE A 400 -26.26 18.63 -0.56
CA ILE A 400 -27.48 19.42 -0.37
C ILE A 400 -27.42 20.08 1.00
N ARG A 401 -27.51 21.41 1.08
CA ARG A 401 -27.63 22.08 2.39
C ARG A 401 -29.00 21.77 2.99
N VAL A 402 -29.04 21.49 4.30
CA VAL A 402 -30.31 21.22 4.99
C VAL A 402 -31.26 22.42 4.93
N ALA A 403 -30.72 23.64 4.99
CA ALA A 403 -31.48 24.88 4.79
C ALA A 403 -32.22 24.95 3.44
N ASP A 404 -31.60 24.45 2.35
CA ASP A 404 -32.23 24.43 1.02
C ASP A 404 -33.39 23.41 0.98
N ILE A 405 -33.25 22.28 1.68
CA ILE A 405 -34.32 21.28 1.82
C ILE A 405 -35.53 21.92 2.52
N LYS A 406 -35.31 22.67 3.61
CA LYS A 406 -36.38 23.39 4.33
C LYS A 406 -37.12 24.35 3.41
N LYS A 407 -36.38 25.12 2.62
CA LYS A 407 -36.93 26.10 1.67
C LYS A 407 -37.77 25.43 0.59
N ASP A 408 -37.29 24.33 0.02
CA ASP A 408 -37.96 23.62 -1.06
C ASP A 408 -39.18 22.83 -0.58
N GLN A 409 -39.14 22.28 0.64
CA GLN A 409 -40.24 21.54 1.24
C GLN A 409 -41.44 22.46 1.54
N GLY A 410 -41.20 23.62 2.15
CA GLY A 410 -42.28 24.50 2.61
C GLY A 410 -43.33 23.72 3.42
N SER A 411 -44.60 23.84 3.02
CA SER A 411 -45.74 23.10 3.61
C SER A 411 -46.21 21.89 2.76
N LYS A 412 -45.42 21.45 1.77
CA LYS A 412 -45.86 20.50 0.73
C LYS A 412 -45.45 19.03 0.99
N GLY A 413 -44.95 18.71 2.18
CA GLY A 413 -44.52 17.35 2.53
C GLY A 413 -43.19 16.95 1.88
N PRO A 414 -42.86 15.65 1.80
CA PRO A 414 -41.54 15.19 1.33
C PRO A 414 -41.19 15.67 -0.10
N VAL A 415 -39.96 16.12 -0.32
CA VAL A 415 -39.46 16.59 -1.62
C VAL A 415 -38.68 15.48 -2.32
N THR A 416 -38.90 15.28 -3.62
CA THR A 416 -38.08 14.39 -4.45
C THR A 416 -37.18 15.21 -5.36
N LYS A 417 -35.89 14.87 -5.40
CA LYS A 417 -34.89 15.54 -6.25
C LYS A 417 -34.17 14.51 -7.12
N CYS A 418 -33.98 14.84 -8.39
CA CYS A 418 -32.98 14.20 -9.24
C CYS A 418 -31.74 15.12 -9.28
N LEU A 419 -30.59 14.60 -8.88
CA LEU A 419 -29.38 15.38 -8.70
C LEU A 419 -28.25 14.80 -9.54
N LEU A 420 -27.50 15.67 -10.21
CA LEU A 420 -26.28 15.28 -10.91
C LEU A 420 -25.21 14.84 -9.91
N LEU A 421 -24.49 13.79 -10.28
CA LEU A 421 -23.27 13.38 -9.59
C LEU A 421 -22.07 14.14 -10.18
N HIS A 422 -21.36 14.85 -9.31
CA HIS A 422 -20.20 15.65 -9.67
C HIS A 422 -18.90 14.85 -9.60
N GLU A 423 -17.85 15.41 -10.22
CA GLU A 423 -16.51 14.81 -10.37
C GLU A 423 -16.46 13.52 -11.21
N VAL A 424 -17.55 13.24 -11.93
CA VAL A 424 -17.68 12.13 -12.87
C VAL A 424 -18.35 12.61 -14.16
N PRO A 425 -18.14 11.93 -15.30
CA PRO A 425 -18.68 12.35 -16.58
C PRO A 425 -20.18 12.10 -16.73
N THR A 426 -20.74 11.10 -16.02
CA THR A 426 -22.15 10.71 -16.08
C THR A 426 -22.62 10.28 -14.70
N GLY A 427 -23.94 10.31 -14.51
CA GLY A 427 -24.59 9.80 -13.31
C GLY A 427 -25.52 10.82 -12.68
N GLU A 428 -26.73 10.37 -12.37
CA GLU A 428 -27.68 11.10 -11.53
C GLU A 428 -28.13 10.22 -10.37
N ILE A 429 -28.64 10.85 -9.32
CA ILE A 429 -29.23 10.18 -8.17
C ILE A 429 -30.57 10.78 -7.82
N VAL A 430 -31.57 9.90 -7.62
CA VAL A 430 -32.91 10.28 -7.20
C VAL A 430 -33.02 10.05 -5.70
N VAL A 431 -33.34 11.10 -4.96
CA VAL A 431 -33.56 11.06 -3.52
C VAL A 431 -34.86 11.70 -3.12
N ARG A 432 -35.52 11.11 -2.12
CA ARG A 432 -36.68 11.71 -1.45
C ARG A 432 -36.29 12.11 -0.03
N LEU A 433 -36.60 13.36 0.32
CA LEU A 433 -36.15 14.06 1.52
C LEU A 433 -37.36 14.53 2.30
N ASP A 434 -37.42 14.22 3.59
CA ASP A 434 -38.48 14.70 4.49
C ASP A 434 -37.84 15.25 5.77
N LEU A 435 -37.88 16.58 5.89
CA LEU A 435 -37.32 17.31 7.01
C LEU A 435 -38.39 17.54 8.08
N GLN A 436 -38.08 17.18 9.32
CA GLN A 436 -38.97 17.37 10.46
C GLN A 436 -38.19 18.04 11.58
N LEU A 437 -38.50 19.30 11.87
CA LEU A 437 -37.94 19.98 13.03
C LEU A 437 -38.72 19.56 14.28
N PHE A 438 -38.02 19.41 15.40
CA PHE A 438 -38.68 19.19 16.68
C PHE A 438 -39.18 20.54 17.17
N ASP A 439 -40.41 20.57 17.68
CA ASP A 439 -40.95 21.77 18.30
C ASP A 439 -40.03 22.19 19.45
N GLU A 440 -39.70 23.49 19.52
CA GLU A 440 -39.04 24.03 20.71
C GLU A 440 -39.98 23.81 21.91
N PRO A 441 -39.47 23.25 23.03
CA PRO A 441 -40.29 23.00 24.21
C PRO A 441 -40.84 24.28 24.86
#